data_AF-M0NAB1-F1
#
_entry.id   AF-M0NAB1-F1
#
_cell.length_a   1.000
_cell.length_b   1.000
_cell.length_c   1.000
_cell.angle_alpha   90.00
_cell.angle_beta   90.00
_cell.angle_gamma   90.00
#
_symmetry.space_group_name_H-M   'P 1'
#
loop_
_entity.id
_entity.type
_entity.pdbx_description
1 polymer ?
#
loop_
_entity_poly.entity_id
_entity_poly.type
_entity_poly.pdbx_seq_one_letter_code
_entity_poly.pdbx_strand_id
1 'polypeptide(L)'
;LNGGDEWVRGKTLREAADLSQNGQVFYRMEEHLIPAGLAQEAARRERNGHVEPRQFRLTEEGVAWIEEHAEALAIPTTREETAAKAGEAYEAAKSARSSVQNYRKKLHR
;
A
#
# COMPACT_ATOMS: atom_id res chain seq x y z
N LEU A 1 -18.20 6.93 -13.48
CA LEU A 1 -18.03 7.08 -12.02
C LEU A 1 -16.94 8.12 -11.80
N ASN A 2 -17.31 9.36 -11.45
CA ASN A 2 -16.34 10.46 -11.22
C ASN A 2 -15.70 10.31 -9.82
N GLY A 3 -14.97 9.21 -9.59
CA GLY A 3 -14.45 8.86 -8.26
C GLY A 3 -13.01 9.32 -7.96
N GLY A 4 -12.30 9.91 -8.92
CA GLY A 4 -10.88 10.25 -8.79
C GLY A 4 -10.57 11.61 -8.14
N ASP A 5 -11.58 12.49 -8.02
CA ASP A 5 -11.34 13.91 -7.70
C ASP A 5 -11.59 14.30 -6.24
N GLU A 6 -12.13 13.38 -5.44
CA GLU A 6 -12.48 13.65 -4.05
C GLU A 6 -11.33 13.34 -3.08
N TRP A 7 -11.06 14.27 -2.17
CA TRP A 7 -10.10 14.09 -1.09
C TRP A 7 -10.68 13.26 0.05
N VAL A 8 -10.23 12.02 0.18
CA VAL A 8 -10.77 11.05 1.15
C VAL A 8 -9.92 11.03 2.42
N ARG A 9 -10.57 11.05 3.58
CA ARG A 9 -9.88 10.95 4.88
C ARG A 9 -9.38 9.53 5.13
N GLY A 10 -8.24 9.42 5.84
CA GLY A 10 -7.68 8.12 6.23
C GLY A 10 -8.67 7.20 6.98
N LYS A 11 -9.57 7.77 7.80
CA LYS A 11 -10.64 7.02 8.48
C LYS A 11 -11.58 6.32 7.49
N THR A 12 -12.01 7.02 6.46
CA THR A 12 -12.93 6.50 5.44
C THR A 12 -12.27 5.39 4.64
N LEU A 13 -10.99 5.58 4.26
CA LEU A 13 -10.20 4.56 3.58
C LEU A 13 -9.99 3.31 4.45
N ARG A 14 -9.75 3.51 5.76
CA ARG A 14 -9.62 2.41 6.72
C ARG A 14 -10.90 1.58 6.77
N GLU A 15 -12.05 2.25 6.84
CA GLU A 15 -13.36 1.60 6.89
C GLU A 15 -13.68 0.86 5.58
N ALA A 16 -13.40 1.48 4.44
CA ALA A 16 -13.60 0.86 3.13
C ALA A 16 -12.69 -0.37 2.91
N ALA A 17 -11.47 -0.35 3.45
CA ALA A 17 -10.51 -1.43 3.34
C ALA A 17 -10.57 -2.47 4.47
N ASP A 18 -11.57 -2.37 5.37
CA ASP A 18 -11.72 -3.22 6.57
C ASP A 18 -10.43 -3.35 7.41
N LEU A 19 -9.76 -2.21 7.61
CA LEU A 19 -8.51 -2.14 8.36
C LEU A 19 -8.76 -1.82 9.84
N SER A 20 -7.92 -2.37 10.72
CA SER A 20 -8.08 -2.18 12.17
C SER A 20 -7.66 -0.78 12.62
N GLN A 21 -6.68 -0.17 11.95
CA GLN A 21 -6.13 1.13 12.36
C GLN A 21 -5.83 2.04 11.17
N ASN A 22 -6.00 3.35 11.36
CA ASN A 22 -5.64 4.37 10.36
C ASN A 22 -4.14 4.32 9.99
N GLY A 23 -3.28 3.91 10.93
CA GLY A 23 -1.85 3.76 10.69
C GLY A 23 -1.53 2.78 9.55
N GLN A 24 -2.37 1.77 9.33
CA GLN A 24 -2.18 0.83 8.22
C GLN A 24 -2.47 1.47 6.86
N VAL A 25 -3.45 2.38 6.80
CA VAL A 25 -3.71 3.19 5.60
C VAL A 25 -2.53 4.10 5.33
N PHE A 26 -2.04 4.80 6.36
CA PHE A 26 -0.92 5.73 6.23
C PHE A 26 0.34 5.03 5.76
N TYR A 27 0.69 3.90 6.36
CA TYR A 27 1.82 3.08 5.93
C TYR A 27 1.73 2.69 4.45
N ARG A 28 0.58 2.18 4.00
CA ARG A 28 0.38 1.80 2.59
C ARG A 28 0.47 2.99 1.63
N MET A 29 -0.05 4.15 2.05
CA MET A 29 0.03 5.38 1.26
C MET A 29 1.48 5.87 1.15
N GLU A 30 2.19 5.99 2.27
CA GLU A 30 3.54 6.54 2.35
C GLU A 30 4.60 5.63 1.73
N GLU A 31 4.51 4.31 1.93
CA GLU A 31 5.55 3.37 1.52
C GLU A 31 5.36 2.82 0.11
N HIS A 32 4.14 2.88 -0.44
CA HIS A 32 3.82 2.23 -1.70
C HIS A 32 3.15 3.17 -2.70
N LEU A 33 1.98 3.72 -2.36
CA LEU A 33 1.13 4.38 -3.36
C LEU A 33 1.63 5.78 -3.74
N ILE A 34 2.11 6.57 -2.78
CA ILE A 34 2.64 7.92 -3.04
C ILE A 34 4.00 7.84 -3.76
N PRO A 35 4.98 7.01 -3.34
CA PRO A 35 6.24 6.87 -4.06
C PRO A 35 6.07 6.34 -5.49
N ALA A 36 5.06 5.51 -5.73
CA ALA A 36 4.71 5.01 -7.05
C ALA A 36 3.93 6.02 -7.92
N GLY A 37 3.63 7.22 -7.40
CA GLY A 37 2.89 8.24 -8.16
C GLY A 37 1.39 7.96 -8.32
N LEU A 38 0.85 6.91 -7.69
CA LEU A 38 -0.54 6.46 -7.84
C LEU A 38 -1.51 7.20 -6.90
N ALA A 39 -0.99 7.79 -5.81
CA ALA A 39 -1.78 8.57 -4.86
C ALA A 39 -1.02 9.82 -4.43
N GLN A 40 -1.76 10.79 -3.90
CA GLN A 40 -1.19 12.00 -3.30
C GLN A 40 -1.88 12.36 -2.00
N GLU A 41 -1.12 12.94 -1.07
CA GLU A 41 -1.62 13.48 0.21
C GLU A 41 -1.88 15.00 0.07
N ALA A 42 -2.96 15.47 0.69
CA ALA A 42 -3.25 16.90 0.75
C ALA A 42 -2.20 17.62 1.63
N ALA A 43 -1.87 18.86 1.27
CA ALA A 43 -1.02 19.68 2.12
C ALA A 43 -1.64 19.82 3.52
N ARG A 44 -0.88 19.49 4.56
CA ARG A 44 -1.35 19.59 5.94
C ARG A 44 -1.61 21.05 6.28
N ARG A 45 -2.84 21.34 6.71
CA ARG A 45 -3.22 22.65 7.24
C ARG A 45 -3.38 22.55 8.74
N GLU A 46 -2.80 23.50 9.43
CA GLU A 46 -3.07 23.73 10.84
C GLU A 46 -4.08 24.87 10.94
N ARG A 47 -5.19 24.62 11.63
CA ARG A 47 -6.23 25.63 11.87
C ARG A 47 -6.51 25.68 13.35
N ASN A 48 -6.29 26.85 13.96
CA ASN A 48 -6.56 27.10 15.38
C ASN A 48 -5.84 26.10 16.32
N GLY A 49 -4.58 25.76 16.05
CA GLY A 49 -3.80 24.81 16.87
C GLY A 49 -4.21 23.34 16.70
N HIS A 50 -5.08 23.04 15.73
CA HIS A 50 -5.46 21.68 15.38
C HIS A 50 -4.94 21.34 13.98
N VAL A 51 -4.19 20.25 13.89
CA VAL A 51 -3.75 19.67 12.60
C VAL A 51 -4.94 18.97 11.98
N GLU A 52 -5.29 19.36 10.75
CA GLU A 52 -6.38 18.70 10.03
C GLU A 52 -6.07 17.22 9.77
N PRO A 53 -7.08 16.33 9.79
CA PRO A 53 -6.89 14.92 9.48
C PRO A 53 -6.29 14.73 8.09
N ARG A 54 -5.40 13.74 7.94
CA ARG A 54 -4.78 13.41 6.66
C ARG A 54 -5.82 13.01 5.62
N GLN A 55 -5.67 13.56 4.42
CA GLN A 55 -6.53 13.29 3.27
C GLN A 55 -5.69 12.85 2.07
N PHE A 56 -6.23 11.92 1.30
CA PHE A 56 -5.57 11.32 0.14
C PHE A 56 -6.51 11.32 -1.05
N ARG A 57 -5.95 11.38 -2.25
CA ARG A 57 -6.68 11.09 -3.49
C ARG A 57 -5.78 10.29 -4.43
N LEU A 58 -6.41 9.59 -5.38
CA LEU A 58 -5.68 8.99 -6.49
C LEU A 58 -5.19 10.08 -7.44
N THR A 59 -4.07 9.82 -8.10
CA THR A 59 -3.65 10.59 -9.28
C THR A 59 -4.36 10.05 -10.51
N GLU A 60 -4.29 10.77 -11.64
CA GLU A 60 -4.77 10.27 -12.92
C GLU A 60 -4.12 8.93 -13.29
N GLU A 61 -2.82 8.80 -13.02
CA GLU A 61 -2.06 7.56 -13.21
C GLU A 61 -2.56 6.44 -12.28
N GLY A 62 -2.87 6.76 -11.02
CA GLY A 62 -3.46 5.80 -10.08
C GLY A 62 -4.83 5.28 -10.51
N VAL A 63 -5.67 6.16 -11.08
CA VAL A 63 -6.98 5.75 -11.63
C VAL A 63 -6.79 4.85 -12.84
N ALA A 64 -5.94 5.26 -13.80
CA ALA A 64 -5.65 4.48 -14.99
C ALA A 64 -5.08 3.09 -14.64
N TRP A 65 -4.17 3.03 -13.66
CA TRP A 65 -3.61 1.77 -13.19
C TRP A 65 -4.69 0.84 -12.63
N ILE A 66 -5.62 1.37 -11.82
CA ILE A 66 -6.74 0.57 -11.28
C ILE A 66 -7.65 0.09 -12.40
N GLU A 67 -7.96 0.93 -13.38
CA GLU A 67 -8.81 0.56 -14.52
C GLU A 67 -8.16 -0.55 -15.37
N GLU A 68 -6.86 -0.43 -15.65
CA GLU A 68 -6.08 -1.43 -16.39
C GLU A 68 -5.97 -2.76 -15.62
N HIS A 69 -5.90 -2.70 -14.30
CA HIS A 69 -5.73 -3.88 -13.44
C HIS A 69 -7.03 -4.33 -12.78
N ALA A 70 -8.18 -3.75 -13.16
CA ALA A 70 -9.48 -3.99 -12.52
C ALA A 70 -9.88 -5.47 -12.58
N GLU A 71 -9.61 -6.16 -13.69
CA GLU A 71 -9.88 -7.59 -13.84
C GLU A 71 -9.02 -8.46 -12.92
N ALA A 72 -7.76 -8.07 -12.67
CA ALA A 72 -6.88 -8.76 -11.73
C ALA A 72 -7.24 -8.47 -10.26
N LEU A 73 -7.76 -7.28 -9.97
CA LEU A 73 -8.22 -6.84 -8.65
C LEU A 73 -9.62 -7.35 -8.29
N ALA A 74 -10.44 -7.73 -9.29
CA ALA A 74 -11.78 -8.29 -9.10
C ALA A 74 -11.76 -9.75 -8.60
N ILE A 75 -10.59 -10.39 -8.55
CA ILE A 75 -10.42 -11.70 -7.90
C ILE A 75 -10.54 -11.46 -6.40
N PRO A 76 -11.55 -12.02 -5.71
CA PRO A 76 -11.73 -11.77 -4.29
C PRO A 76 -10.63 -12.52 -3.52
N THR A 77 -9.47 -11.89 -3.34
CA THR A 77 -8.43 -12.38 -2.43
C THR A 77 -8.91 -12.18 -1.02
N THR A 78 -9.43 -13.25 -0.42
CA THR A 78 -9.80 -13.23 0.99
C THR A 78 -8.58 -12.90 1.86
N ARG A 79 -8.83 -12.45 3.09
CA ARG A 79 -7.76 -12.13 4.07
C ARG A 79 -6.80 -13.30 4.27
N GLU A 80 -7.31 -14.52 4.15
CA GLU A 80 -6.57 -15.78 4.26
C GLU A 80 -5.62 -16.00 3.08
N GLU A 81 -6.07 -15.74 1.85
CA GLU A 81 -5.23 -15.86 0.65
C GLU A 81 -4.11 -14.82 0.60
N THR A 82 -4.36 -13.62 1.16
CA THR A 82 -3.32 -12.58 1.28
C THR A 82 -2.26 -12.95 2.32
N ALA A 83 -2.68 -13.55 3.44
CA ALA A 83 -1.75 -14.05 4.46
C ALA A 83 -0.91 -15.22 3.94
N ALA A 84 -1.49 -16.11 3.14
CA ALA A 84 -0.78 -17.21 2.50
C ALA A 84 0.29 -16.71 1.53
N LYS A 85 -0.06 -15.78 0.62
CA LYS A 85 0.90 -15.18 -0.32
C LYS A 85 2.02 -14.40 0.39
N ALA A 86 1.70 -13.70 1.48
CA ALA A 86 2.71 -13.02 2.30
C ALA A 86 3.66 -14.01 3.00
N GLY A 87 3.15 -15.15 3.47
CA GLY A 87 3.96 -16.24 4.03
C GLY A 87 4.90 -16.86 3.00
N GLU A 88 4.40 -17.13 1.79
CA GLU A 88 5.21 -17.66 0.69
C GLU A 88 6.31 -16.69 0.25
N ALA A 89 6.00 -15.40 0.15
CA ALA A 89 6.98 -14.36 -0.17
C ALA A 89 8.06 -14.22 0.91
N TYR A 90 7.70 -14.35 2.19
CA TYR A 90 8.65 -14.32 3.31
C TYR A 90 9.62 -15.51 3.29
N GLU A 91 9.11 -16.73 3.07
CA GLU A 91 9.96 -17.92 2.99
C GLU A 91 10.87 -17.89 1.74
N ALA A 92 10.37 -17.39 0.61
CA ALA A 92 11.19 -17.17 -0.58
C ALA A 92 12.35 -16.18 -0.32
N ALA A 93 12.08 -15.07 0.37
CA ALA A 93 13.10 -14.08 0.75
C ALA A 93 14.13 -14.66 1.74
N LYS A 94 13.69 -15.48 2.69
CA LYS A 94 14.57 -16.16 3.66
C LYS A 94 15.49 -17.18 2.98
N SER A 95 14.95 -17.94 2.02
CA SER A 95 15.71 -18.88 1.19
C SER A 95 16.76 -18.16 0.33
N ALA A 96 16.39 -17.04 -0.30
CA ALA A 96 17.31 -16.20 -1.07
C ALA A 96 18.44 -15.63 -0.19
N ARG A 97 18.12 -15.14 1.01
CA ARG A 97 19.10 -14.62 1.97
C ARG A 97 20.10 -15.70 2.42
N SER A 98 19.59 -16.91 2.70
CA SER A 98 20.43 -18.07 3.05
C SER A 98 21.36 -18.46 1.90
N SER A 99 20.85 -18.47 0.67
CA SER A 99 21.62 -18.78 -0.54
C SER A 99 22.76 -17.77 -0.76
N VAL A 100 22.49 -16.47 -0.60
CA VAL A 100 23.52 -15.41 -0.71
C VAL A 100 24.58 -15.52 0.39
N GLN A 101 24.17 -15.81 1.64
CA GLN A 101 25.12 -16.00 2.74
C GLN A 101 26.01 -17.22 2.52
N ASN A 102 25.45 -18.34 2.04
CA ASN A 102 26.22 -19.54 1.71
C ASN A 102 27.18 -19.32 0.55
N TYR A 103 26.76 -18.57 -0.47
CA TYR A 103 27.63 -18.18 -1.59
C TYR A 103 28.81 -17.31 -1.11
N ARG A 104 28.56 -16.30 -0.27
CA ARG A 104 29.61 -15.46 0.34
C ARG A 104 30.59 -16.29 1.18
N LYS A 105 30.11 -17.26 1.97
CA LYS A 105 30.98 -18.17 2.74
C LYS A 105 31.84 -19.07 1.84
N LYS A 106 31.33 -19.50 0.67
CA LYS A 106 32.08 -20.31 -0.29
C LYS A 106 33.16 -19.51 -1.02
N LEU A 107 32.93 -18.23 -1.31
CA LEU A 107 33.89 -17.34 -1.97
C LEU A 107 35.05 -16.89 -1.05
N HIS A 108 34.85 -16.89 0.26
CA HIS A 108 35.87 -16.54 1.27
C HIS A 108 36.72 -17.74 1.74
N ARG A 109 36.62 -18.88 1.05
CA ARG A 109 37.36 -20.12 1.35
C ARG A 109 38.35 -20.41 0.23
#